data_AF-A0A6V8PGD8-F1
#
_entry.id   AF-A0A6V8PGD8-F1
#
_cell.length_a   1.000
_cell.length_b   1.000
_cell.length_c   1.000
_cell.angle_alpha   90.00
_cell.angle_beta   90.00
_cell.angle_gamma   90.00
#
_symmetry.space_group_name_H-M   'P 1'
#
loop_
_entity.id
_entity.type
_entity.pdbx_description
1 polymer ?
#
loop_
_entity_poly.entity_id
_entity_poly.type
_entity_poly.pdbx_seq_one_letter_code
_entity_poly.pdbx_strand_id
1 'polypeptide(L)'
;MDLRLQLWESVVVLSWAKVEAGPRVFSQISSMEDGGALDMPYPLTTAINRRGHLEVGGCDLVDLAYKYGTPLFVVDEETIRAKCQQYVQAFRHLEEDAEIIYAAKAFGALAVCQIIREEGLFVDVSTGGELYVALRSGFSPHKIYFHGNNKTEEE
;
A
#
# COMPACT_ATOMS: atom_id res chain seq x y z
N MET A 1 7.75 9.08 17.92
CA MET A 1 7.25 9.22 16.53
C MET A 1 5.93 8.47 16.47
N ASP A 2 4.79 9.17 16.57
CA ASP A 2 3.46 8.56 16.74
C ASP A 2 2.83 8.33 15.36
N LEU A 3 3.18 7.22 14.70
CA LEU A 3 2.57 6.77 13.46
C LEU A 3 1.24 6.08 13.80
N ARG A 4 0.11 6.72 13.48
CA ARG A 4 -1.21 6.10 13.60
C ARG A 4 -1.59 5.45 12.27
N LEU A 5 -1.36 4.15 12.18
CA LEU A 5 -1.96 3.30 11.15
C LEU A 5 -3.46 3.14 11.45
N GLN A 6 -4.31 3.61 10.55
CA GLN A 6 -5.75 3.32 10.60
C GLN A 6 -6.14 2.63 9.30
N LEU A 7 -6.55 1.36 9.40
CA LEU A 7 -7.21 0.63 8.32
C LEU A 7 -8.64 1.16 8.17
N TRP A 8 -9.02 1.59 6.98
CA TRP A 8 -10.40 1.95 6.65
C TRP A 8 -10.80 1.22 5.37
N GLU A 9 -11.72 0.27 5.51
CA GLU A 9 -12.34 -0.53 4.44
C GLU A 9 -11.36 -1.11 3.40
N SER A 10 -10.98 -0.33 2.38
CA SER A 10 -10.16 -0.76 1.24
C SER A 10 -8.88 0.07 1.00
N VAL A 11 -8.52 0.97 1.93
CA VAL A 11 -7.34 1.85 1.79
C VAL A 11 -6.50 1.91 3.06
N VAL A 12 -5.17 1.85 2.87
CA VAL A 12 -4.20 2.13 3.94
C VAL A 12 -3.88 3.61 3.91
N VAL A 13 -4.16 4.29 5.03
CA VAL A 13 -3.92 5.73 5.19
C VAL A 13 -2.73 5.95 6.13
N LEU A 14 -1.73 6.70 5.66
CA LEU A 14 -0.59 7.14 6.46
C LEU A 14 -0.52 8.66 6.52
N SER A 15 -0.59 9.21 7.74
CA SER A 15 -0.42 10.63 8.03
C SER A 15 0.74 10.85 9.01
N TRP A 16 1.48 11.93 8.81
CA TRP A 16 2.54 12.40 9.70
C TRP A 16 1.97 13.37 10.74
N ALA A 17 2.66 13.56 11.87
CA ALA A 17 2.31 14.59 12.84
C ALA A 17 2.20 15.96 12.14
N LYS A 18 1.07 16.67 12.38
CA LYS A 18 0.69 17.95 11.78
C LYS A 18 1.88 18.85 11.48
N VAL A 19 2.19 19.01 10.19
CA VAL A 19 2.87 20.19 9.67
C VAL A 19 1.77 21.09 9.13
N GLU A 20 1.70 22.34 9.60
CA GLU A 20 0.75 23.33 9.08
C GLU A 20 1.12 23.69 7.63
N ALA A 21 0.61 22.90 6.69
CA ALA A 21 0.63 23.24 5.28
C ALA A 21 -0.65 24.03 4.95
N GLY A 22 -0.49 25.31 4.62
CA GLY A 22 -1.58 26.15 4.12
C GLY A 22 -2.24 25.58 2.86
N PRO A 23 -3.48 26.00 2.54
CA PRO A 23 -4.26 25.39 1.48
C PRO A 23 -3.60 25.62 0.11
N ARG A 24 -3.08 24.55 -0.51
CA ARG A 24 -2.80 24.52 -1.95
C ARG A 24 -3.88 23.68 -2.61
N VAL A 25 -4.89 24.36 -3.10
CA VAL A 25 -5.93 23.80 -3.96
C VAL A 25 -5.27 23.51 -5.31
N PHE A 26 -5.19 22.24 -5.71
CA PHE A 26 -4.90 21.88 -7.10
C PHE A 26 -6.14 22.18 -7.95
N SER A 27 -6.29 23.42 -8.37
CA SER A 27 -7.28 23.81 -9.38
C SER A 27 -6.67 23.61 -10.77
N GLN A 28 -6.77 22.39 -11.31
CA GLN A 28 -6.80 22.11 -12.76
C GLN A 28 -6.86 20.61 -13.02
N ILE A 29 -8.05 20.03 -12.92
CA ILE A 29 -8.49 18.93 -13.79
C ILE A 29 -9.82 19.39 -14.37
N SER A 30 -9.74 20.24 -15.40
CA SER A 30 -10.89 20.68 -16.17
C SER A 30 -11.10 19.74 -17.36
N SER A 31 -12.36 19.35 -17.52
CA SER A 31 -12.99 18.52 -18.56
C SER A 31 -12.61 17.04 -18.61
N MET A 32 -13.34 16.21 -17.86
CA MET A 32 -13.76 14.88 -18.34
C MET A 32 -15.18 14.61 -17.84
N GLU A 33 -16.13 14.56 -18.78
CA GLU A 33 -17.46 14.02 -18.54
C GLU A 33 -17.36 12.48 -18.47
N ASP A 34 -18.23 11.90 -17.66
CA ASP A 34 -18.46 10.47 -17.40
C ASP A 34 -17.64 9.83 -16.26
N GLY A 35 -18.39 9.36 -15.25
CA GLY A 35 -17.93 8.68 -14.03
C GLY A 35 -17.42 7.26 -14.28
N GLY A 36 -16.40 7.15 -15.14
CA GLY A 36 -15.62 5.94 -15.37
C GLY A 36 -14.40 5.86 -14.46
N ALA A 37 -13.88 4.64 -14.29
CA ALA A 37 -12.58 4.41 -13.67
C ALA A 37 -11.47 5.12 -14.46
N LEU A 38 -10.51 5.70 -13.75
CA LEU A 38 -9.33 6.32 -14.37
C LEU A 38 -8.25 5.26 -14.62
N ASP A 39 -7.80 5.15 -15.87
CA ASP A 39 -6.69 4.27 -16.25
C ASP A 39 -5.33 4.75 -15.72
N MET A 40 -4.27 3.95 -15.95
CA MET A 40 -2.88 4.27 -15.61
C MET A 40 -2.55 5.74 -15.93
N PRO A 41 -1.97 6.53 -15.00
CA PRO A 41 -1.14 6.12 -13.86
C PRO A 41 -1.83 5.99 -12.50
N TYR A 42 -3.15 5.93 -12.45
CA TYR A 42 -3.88 5.91 -11.18
C TYR A 42 -4.04 4.50 -10.59
N PRO A 43 -4.25 4.37 -9.26
CA PRO A 43 -4.74 3.13 -8.65
C PRO A 43 -6.02 2.62 -9.32
N LEU A 44 -6.23 1.31 -9.32
CA LEU A 44 -7.32 0.64 -10.03
C LEU A 44 -8.71 1.17 -9.66
N THR A 45 -8.91 1.52 -8.39
CA THR A 45 -10.22 1.97 -7.88
C THR A 45 -10.43 3.48 -7.96
N THR A 46 -9.60 4.18 -8.74
CA THR A 46 -9.67 5.64 -8.84
C THR A 46 -10.87 6.07 -9.67
N ALA A 47 -11.67 7.00 -9.13
CA ALA A 47 -12.83 7.56 -9.81
C ALA A 47 -13.04 9.05 -9.47
N ILE A 48 -13.89 9.73 -10.23
CA ILE A 48 -14.42 11.05 -9.87
C ILE A 48 -15.83 10.88 -9.31
N ASN A 49 -16.03 11.32 -8.07
CA ASN A 49 -17.33 11.19 -7.42
C ASN A 49 -18.32 12.28 -7.90
N ARG A 50 -19.59 12.22 -7.45
CA ARG A 50 -20.65 13.16 -7.86
C ARG A 50 -20.39 14.63 -7.49
N ARG A 51 -19.41 14.90 -6.60
CA ARG A 51 -18.99 16.26 -6.22
C ARG A 51 -17.86 16.78 -7.10
N GLY A 52 -17.36 15.98 -8.06
CA GLY A 52 -16.19 16.30 -8.86
C GLY A 52 -14.86 16.10 -8.12
N HIS A 53 -14.86 15.36 -7.01
CA HIS A 53 -13.65 15.06 -6.25
C HIS A 53 -13.04 13.73 -6.69
N LEU A 54 -11.72 13.61 -6.55
CA LEU A 54 -11.02 12.33 -6.72
C LEU A 54 -11.35 11.40 -5.55
N GLU A 55 -11.63 10.14 -5.88
CA GLU A 55 -11.94 9.06 -4.95
C GLU A 55 -11.00 7.88 -5.22
N VAL A 56 -10.54 7.21 -4.16
CA VAL A 56 -9.77 5.95 -4.26
C VAL A 56 -10.37 4.96 -3.27
N GLY A 57 -10.69 3.75 -3.72
CA GLY A 57 -11.24 2.68 -2.89
C GLY A 57 -12.55 3.08 -2.18
N GLY A 58 -13.41 3.86 -2.83
CA GLY A 58 -14.65 4.35 -2.21
C GLY A 58 -14.48 5.65 -1.40
N CYS A 59 -13.25 6.15 -1.21
CA CYS A 59 -12.96 7.22 -0.26
C CYS A 59 -12.65 8.56 -0.95
N ASP A 60 -13.46 9.60 -0.68
CA ASP A 60 -13.25 10.97 -1.17
C ASP A 60 -11.95 11.55 -0.60
N LEU A 61 -10.99 11.88 -1.47
CA LEU A 61 -9.66 12.33 -1.06
C LEU A 61 -9.69 13.70 -0.38
N VAL A 62 -10.68 14.55 -0.66
CA VAL A 62 -10.86 15.83 0.04
C VAL A 62 -11.27 15.59 1.48
N ASP A 63 -12.22 14.68 1.69
CA ASP A 63 -12.68 14.32 3.04
C ASP A 63 -11.55 13.63 3.84
N LEU A 64 -10.75 12.78 3.20
CA LEU A 64 -9.55 12.20 3.80
C LEU A 64 -8.52 13.28 4.18
N ALA A 65 -8.24 14.25 3.31
CA ALA A 65 -7.32 15.34 3.61
C ALA A 65 -7.80 16.21 4.79
N TYR A 66 -9.10 16.49 4.90
CA TYR A 66 -9.66 17.18 6.06
C TYR A 66 -9.52 16.38 7.36
N LYS A 67 -9.77 15.07 7.29
CA LYS A 67 -9.74 14.18 8.47
C LYS A 67 -8.33 13.91 8.96
N TYR A 68 -7.39 13.65 8.05
CA TYR A 68 -6.06 13.14 8.35
C TYR A 68 -4.94 14.18 8.18
N GLY A 69 -5.24 15.33 7.58
CA GLY A 69 -4.25 16.36 7.24
C GLY A 69 -3.42 15.99 6.01
N THR A 70 -2.52 16.89 5.61
CA THR A 70 -1.61 16.72 4.47
C THR A 70 -0.16 17.06 4.86
N PRO A 71 0.86 16.40 4.28
CA PRO A 71 0.78 15.39 3.22
C PRO A 71 0.19 14.05 3.70
N LEU A 72 -0.57 13.38 2.82
CA LEU A 72 -1.28 12.13 3.08
C LEU A 72 -0.92 11.09 2.02
N PHE A 73 -0.54 9.89 2.44
CA PHE A 73 -0.43 8.73 1.55
C PHE A 73 -1.69 7.89 1.67
N VAL A 74 -2.35 7.67 0.54
CA VAL A 74 -3.50 6.78 0.40
C VAL A 74 -3.09 5.63 -0.51
N VAL A 75 -3.16 4.41 0.01
CA VAL A 75 -2.73 3.21 -0.69
C VAL A 75 -3.95 2.34 -0.93
N ASP A 76 -4.25 2.09 -2.20
CA ASP A 76 -5.37 1.27 -2.65
C ASP A 76 -5.08 -0.22 -2.47
N GLU A 77 -5.83 -0.89 -1.59
CA GLU A 77 -5.66 -2.31 -1.30
C GLU A 77 -5.95 -3.18 -2.52
N GLU A 78 -6.98 -2.86 -3.31
CA GLU A 78 -7.35 -3.62 -4.50
C GLU A 78 -6.22 -3.60 -5.53
N THR A 79 -5.56 -2.43 -5.69
CA THR A 79 -4.36 -2.33 -6.52
C THR A 79 -3.24 -3.26 -6.03
N ILE A 80 -2.97 -3.34 -4.72
CA ILE A 80 -1.93 -4.24 -4.19
C ILE A 80 -2.29 -5.70 -4.45
N ARG A 81 -3.52 -6.11 -4.13
CA ARG A 81 -3.99 -7.50 -4.30
C ARG A 81 -3.95 -7.92 -5.77
N ALA A 82 -4.47 -7.07 -6.66
CA ALA A 82 -4.43 -7.31 -8.09
C ALA A 82 -2.99 -7.48 -8.61
N LYS A 83 -2.03 -6.69 -8.10
CA LYS A 83 -0.62 -6.85 -8.45
C LYS A 83 -0.04 -8.16 -7.96
N CYS A 84 -0.33 -8.57 -6.72
CA CYS A 84 0.10 -9.87 -6.19
C CYS A 84 -0.39 -11.02 -7.07
N GLN A 85 -1.69 -11.01 -7.41
CA GLN A 85 -2.30 -12.03 -8.25
C GLN A 85 -1.73 -12.04 -9.66
N GLN A 86 -1.46 -10.87 -10.25
CA GLN A 86 -0.79 -10.76 -11.55
C GLN A 86 0.59 -11.42 -11.54
N TYR A 87 1.40 -11.19 -10.51
CA TYR A 87 2.70 -11.87 -10.38
C TYR A 87 2.54 -13.37 -10.21
N VAL A 88 1.66 -13.84 -9.31
CA VAL A 88 1.43 -15.28 -9.11
C VAL A 88 1.00 -15.96 -10.41
N GLN A 89 0.06 -15.36 -11.15
CA GLN A 89 -0.41 -15.93 -12.42
C GLN A 89 0.68 -15.94 -13.49
N ALA A 90 1.48 -14.88 -13.60
CA ALA A 90 2.55 -14.78 -14.60
C ALA A 90 3.63 -15.86 -14.41
N PHE A 91 3.97 -16.19 -13.16
CA PHE A 91 5.04 -17.15 -12.85
C PHE A 91 4.54 -18.59 -12.70
N ARG A 92 3.27 -18.82 -12.37
CA ARG A 92 2.70 -20.18 -12.27
C ARG A 92 2.83 -20.97 -13.57
N HIS A 93 2.88 -20.31 -14.73
CA HIS A 93 3.09 -20.96 -16.02
C HIS A 93 4.54 -21.43 -16.26
N LEU A 94 5.50 -20.89 -15.49
CA LEU A 94 6.92 -21.23 -15.61
C LEU A 94 7.31 -22.31 -14.60
N GLU A 95 6.82 -22.20 -13.37
CA GLU A 95 7.10 -23.14 -12.29
C GLU A 95 5.89 -23.16 -11.33
N GLU A 96 5.32 -24.34 -11.12
CA GLU A 96 4.08 -24.51 -10.35
C GLU A 96 4.25 -24.04 -8.89
N ASP A 97 5.45 -24.24 -8.35
CA ASP A 97 5.84 -23.89 -6.98
C ASP A 97 6.63 -22.57 -6.89
N ALA A 98 6.53 -21.69 -7.89
CA ALA A 98 7.24 -20.40 -7.88
C ALA A 98 6.85 -19.54 -6.65
N GLU A 99 7.83 -19.22 -5.83
CA GLU A 99 7.65 -18.32 -4.69
C GLU A 99 7.73 -16.85 -5.14
N ILE A 100 6.63 -16.13 -5.01
CA ILE A 100 6.62 -14.68 -5.23
C ILE A 100 6.96 -13.97 -3.92
N ILE A 101 8.10 -13.28 -3.91
CA ILE A 101 8.67 -12.66 -2.70
C ILE A 101 8.53 -11.14 -2.81
N TYR A 102 7.74 -10.54 -1.91
CA TYR A 102 7.60 -9.08 -1.80
C TYR A 102 8.78 -8.48 -1.05
N ALA A 103 9.43 -7.46 -1.60
CA ALA A 103 10.54 -6.78 -0.94
C ALA A 103 10.05 -5.70 0.03
N ALA A 104 10.18 -5.93 1.35
CA ALA A 104 9.71 -5.02 2.39
C ALA A 104 10.34 -3.61 2.31
N LYS A 105 11.55 -3.51 1.76
CA LYS A 105 12.23 -2.24 1.48
C LYS A 105 11.46 -1.29 0.56
N ALA A 106 10.52 -1.80 -0.25
CA ALA A 106 9.66 -0.97 -1.07
C ALA A 106 8.67 -0.18 -0.21
N PHE A 107 7.96 -0.87 0.69
CA PHE A 107 7.05 -0.27 1.66
C PHE A 107 6.59 -1.26 2.75
N GLY A 108 7.40 -1.43 3.79
CA GLY A 108 7.19 -2.40 4.87
C GLY A 108 6.18 -1.97 5.95
N ALA A 109 5.05 -1.38 5.57
CA ALA A 109 4.00 -1.05 6.53
C ALA A 109 3.26 -2.32 6.98
N LEU A 110 2.89 -2.40 8.27
CA LEU A 110 2.23 -3.58 8.85
C LEU A 110 1.00 -4.04 8.05
N ALA A 111 0.15 -3.10 7.65
CA ALA A 111 -1.04 -3.36 6.84
C ALA A 111 -0.71 -3.94 5.47
N VAL A 112 0.34 -3.43 4.81
CA VAL A 112 0.78 -3.96 3.51
C VAL A 112 1.32 -5.37 3.68
N CYS A 113 2.17 -5.62 4.68
CA CYS A 113 2.63 -6.97 4.97
C CYS A 113 1.48 -7.95 5.25
N GLN A 114 0.40 -7.51 5.92
CA GLN A 114 -0.81 -8.33 6.11
C GLN A 114 -1.49 -8.68 4.78
N ILE A 115 -1.65 -7.71 3.88
CA ILE A 115 -2.23 -7.93 2.54
C ILE A 115 -1.36 -8.92 1.74
N ILE A 116 -0.04 -8.72 1.70
CA ILE A 116 0.90 -9.61 1.01
C ILE A 116 0.79 -11.05 1.56
N ARG A 117 0.74 -11.21 2.88
CA ARG A 117 0.55 -12.52 3.54
C ARG A 117 -0.77 -13.17 3.13
N GLU A 118 -1.85 -12.40 3.10
CA GLU A 118 -3.19 -12.88 2.74
C GLU A 118 -3.29 -13.31 1.29
N GLU A 119 -2.59 -12.64 0.38
CA GLU A 119 -2.42 -13.07 -1.01
C GLU A 119 -1.48 -14.29 -1.16
N GLY A 120 -0.94 -14.81 -0.05
CA GLY A 120 -0.17 -16.06 0.00
C GLY A 120 1.31 -15.92 -0.37
N LEU A 121 1.79 -14.71 -0.66
CA LEU A 121 3.17 -14.41 -1.04
C LEU A 121 4.15 -14.64 0.12
N PHE A 122 5.44 -14.58 -0.21
CA PHE A 122 6.56 -14.55 0.70
C PHE A 122 7.02 -13.09 0.90
N VAL A 123 7.88 -12.83 1.89
CA VAL A 123 8.44 -11.50 2.13
C VAL A 123 9.96 -11.54 2.29
N ASP A 124 10.65 -10.61 1.64
CA ASP A 124 12.08 -10.33 1.78
C ASP A 124 12.26 -9.15 2.74
N VAL A 125 13.04 -9.38 3.79
CA VAL A 125 13.42 -8.39 4.81
C VAL A 125 14.95 -8.28 4.87
N SER A 126 15.44 -7.11 5.23
CA SER A 126 16.87 -6.77 5.19
C SER A 126 17.45 -6.31 6.53
N THR A 127 16.58 -6.03 7.52
CA THR A 127 16.97 -5.60 8.88
C THR A 127 16.06 -6.23 9.94
N GLY A 128 16.52 -6.24 11.20
CA GLY A 128 15.70 -6.70 12.34
C GLY A 128 14.38 -5.94 12.50
N GLY A 129 14.31 -4.66 12.11
CA GLY A 129 13.08 -3.87 12.13
C GLY A 129 12.05 -4.35 11.10
N GLU A 130 12.48 -4.68 9.88
CA GLU A 130 11.62 -5.26 8.85
C GLU A 130 11.16 -6.67 9.23
N LEU A 131 12.08 -7.49 9.78
CA LEU A 131 11.76 -8.80 10.32
C LEU A 131 10.69 -8.71 11.42
N TYR A 132 10.83 -7.75 12.34
CA TYR A 132 9.83 -7.49 13.38
C TYR A 132 8.45 -7.20 12.78
N VAL A 133 8.36 -6.31 11.78
CA VAL A 133 7.07 -5.99 11.14
C VAL A 133 6.49 -7.21 10.41
N ALA A 134 7.31 -7.98 9.69
CA ALA A 134 6.88 -9.20 9.02
C ALA A 134 6.29 -10.21 10.01
N LEU A 135 6.98 -10.48 11.12
CA LEU A 135 6.47 -11.37 12.18
C LEU A 135 5.18 -10.83 12.80
N ARG A 136 5.11 -9.51 13.08
CA ARG A 136 3.92 -8.86 13.65
C ARG A 136 2.72 -8.87 12.69
N SER A 137 2.95 -8.90 11.38
CA SER A 137 1.88 -9.02 10.38
C SER A 137 1.34 -10.45 10.25
N GLY A 138 1.95 -11.43 10.94
CA GLY A 138 1.52 -12.81 11.01
C GLY A 138 2.19 -13.74 9.99
N PHE A 139 3.27 -13.32 9.33
CA PHE A 139 4.03 -14.23 8.48
C PHE A 139 4.58 -15.39 9.31
N SER A 140 4.48 -16.60 8.77
CA SER A 140 5.23 -17.72 9.32
C SER A 140 6.71 -17.57 8.96
N PRO A 141 7.67 -17.86 9.86
CA PRO A 141 9.09 -17.69 9.58
C PRO A 141 9.60 -18.37 8.31
N HIS A 142 9.02 -19.50 7.92
CA HIS A 142 9.38 -20.20 6.68
C HIS A 142 9.01 -19.44 5.40
N LYS A 143 8.19 -18.38 5.49
CA LYS A 143 7.83 -17.49 4.39
C LYS A 143 8.62 -16.17 4.38
N ILE A 144 9.64 -16.04 5.23
CA ILE A 144 10.44 -14.83 5.39
C ILE A 144 11.86 -15.12 4.92
N TYR A 145 12.31 -14.37 3.91
CA TYR A 145 13.70 -14.34 3.45
C TYR A 145 14.42 -13.19 4.14
N PHE A 146 15.48 -13.48 4.91
CA PHE A 146 16.24 -12.46 5.62
C PHE A 146 17.56 -12.13 4.90
N HIS A 147 17.49 -11.22 3.93
CA HIS A 147 18.65 -10.64 3.25
C HIS A 147 19.38 -9.60 4.13
N GLY A 148 20.49 -9.04 3.63
CA GLY A 148 21.31 -8.04 4.32
C GLY A 148 22.78 -8.44 4.36
N ASN A 149 23.67 -7.49 4.05
CA ASN A 149 25.11 -7.68 3.92
C ASN A 149 25.90 -7.45 5.21
N ASN A 150 25.26 -6.95 6.27
CA ASN A 150 25.92 -6.55 7.52
C ASN A 150 25.01 -6.78 8.74
N LYS A 151 24.50 -8.00 8.87
CA LYS A 151 23.67 -8.38 10.02
C LYS A 151 24.49 -8.41 11.30
N THR A 152 23.92 -7.92 12.38
CA THR A 152 24.48 -8.09 13.73
C THR A 152 24.22 -9.52 14.25
N GLU A 153 24.87 -9.93 15.33
CA GLU A 153 24.56 -11.23 15.97
C GLU A 153 23.16 -11.28 16.60
N GLU A 154 22.59 -10.12 16.94
CA GLU A 154 21.23 -10.00 17.48
C GLU A 154 20.15 -10.17 16.40
N GLU A 155 20.51 -9.95 15.13
CA GLU A 155 19.65 -10.11 13.95
C GLU A 155 19.73 -11.52 13.37
#